data_AF-A0A9N8LL51-F1
#
_entry.id   AF-A0A9N8LL51-F1
#
_cell.length_a   1.000
_cell.length_b   1.000
_cell.length_c   1.000
_cell.angle_alpha   90.00
_cell.angle_beta   90.00
_cell.angle_gamma   90.00
#
_symmetry.space_group_name_H-M   'P 1'
#
loop_
_entity.id
_entity.type
_entity.pdbx_description
1 polymer ?
#
loop_
_entity_poly.entity_id
_entity_poly.type
_entity_poly.pdbx_seq_one_letter_code
_entity_poly.pdbx_strand_id
1 'polypeptide(L)'
;MFFKTGSLLAATAVAAVSASAPVSEALHERFPVLSCTLATTQQSCHSSYPIAANSSASCCYNAALVPGGEESGLVLSTQFYDTNNTSINPGPAGTTTVHGIWPDYCSGRYPQYCTADSGIPEFTGPEIRAIVGKYDAELLKYMDTYWTSYNNDPSDLWSHEFNKHGTCFSTLRLPCQNIRVPGQTREEATVLGYVREAVRRFRQLPTLKWLAQAEIVPSDTVLYNLTDVLAVLEKKSGAVPYVGCAKGTARISEFWYYSYVNGPLVNAVYHPTDTTFNSTCPTLVSLPVKYNTTALVSA
;
A
#
# COMPACT_ATOMS: atom_id res chain seq x y z
N MET A 1 -56.13 32.27 -61.37
CA MET A 1 -55.22 32.85 -60.36
C MET A 1 -54.59 31.70 -59.60
N PHE A 2 -53.26 31.65 -59.63
CA PHE A 2 -52.41 30.63 -59.03
C PHE A 2 -52.59 30.56 -57.51
N PHE A 3 -52.49 29.37 -56.92
CA PHE A 3 -51.52 29.09 -55.86
C PHE A 3 -51.19 27.59 -55.82
N LYS A 4 -49.92 27.29 -56.09
CA LYS A 4 -49.22 26.04 -55.73
C LYS A 4 -48.84 26.11 -54.26
N THR A 5 -48.81 24.95 -53.61
CA THR A 5 -47.86 24.43 -52.58
C THR A 5 -48.66 23.51 -51.65
N GLY A 6 -48.23 22.35 -51.17
CA GLY A 6 -46.95 21.65 -51.16
C GLY A 6 -47.03 20.73 -49.94
N SER A 7 -46.98 19.41 -50.13
CA SER A 7 -47.00 18.44 -49.03
C SER A 7 -45.80 18.64 -48.11
N LEU A 8 -46.04 18.84 -46.82
CA LEU A 8 -45.06 18.60 -45.77
C LEU A 8 -45.52 17.39 -44.95
N LEU A 9 -44.90 16.23 -45.19
CA LEU A 9 -44.87 15.17 -44.18
C LEU A 9 -43.91 15.64 -43.07
N ALA A 10 -44.45 15.94 -41.90
CA ALA A 10 -43.66 16.09 -40.69
C ALA A 10 -43.23 14.70 -40.21
N ALA A 11 -42.05 14.25 -40.62
CA ALA A 11 -41.38 13.14 -39.99
C ALA A 11 -40.81 13.65 -38.65
N THR A 12 -41.53 13.42 -37.56
CA THR A 12 -40.96 13.55 -36.21
C THR A 12 -39.93 12.45 -36.03
N ALA A 13 -38.66 12.80 -36.21
CA ALA A 13 -37.55 11.97 -35.79
C ALA A 13 -37.63 11.81 -34.26
N VAL A 14 -38.09 10.65 -33.81
CA VAL A 14 -37.88 10.22 -32.42
C VAL A 14 -36.38 9.97 -32.31
N ALA A 15 -35.66 10.93 -31.75
CA ALA A 15 -34.29 10.71 -31.32
C ALA A 15 -34.33 9.57 -30.30
N ALA A 16 -33.88 8.38 -30.70
CA ALA A 16 -33.62 7.30 -29.77
C ALA A 16 -32.52 7.80 -28.83
N VAL A 17 -32.90 8.18 -27.62
CA VAL A 17 -31.95 8.36 -26.53
C VAL A 17 -31.37 6.98 -26.29
N SER A 18 -30.14 6.77 -26.74
CA SER A 18 -29.33 5.61 -26.38
C SER A 18 -29.03 5.72 -24.88
N ALA A 19 -29.96 5.24 -24.06
CA ALA A 19 -29.77 5.05 -22.64
C ALA A 19 -28.89 3.80 -22.44
N SER A 20 -27.58 3.99 -22.55
CA SER A 20 -26.59 3.00 -22.13
C SER A 20 -25.37 3.67 -21.52
N ALA A 21 -25.59 4.66 -20.65
CA ALA A 21 -24.73 4.73 -19.48
C ALA A 21 -25.25 3.63 -18.54
N PRO A 22 -24.42 2.69 -18.06
CA PRO A 22 -24.90 1.66 -17.15
C PRO A 22 -25.49 2.38 -15.93
N VAL A 23 -26.70 2.00 -15.53
CA VAL A 23 -27.43 2.56 -14.37
C VAL A 23 -26.54 2.68 -13.12
N SER A 24 -25.50 1.84 -13.03
CA SER A 24 -24.37 1.94 -12.11
C SER A 24 -23.75 3.33 -12.00
N GLU A 25 -23.31 3.95 -13.10
CA GLU A 25 -22.48 5.16 -13.09
C GLU A 25 -23.28 6.38 -12.59
N ALA A 26 -24.56 6.48 -12.99
CA ALA A 26 -25.47 7.54 -12.55
C ALA A 26 -25.92 7.41 -11.08
N LEU A 27 -25.95 6.20 -10.53
CA LEU A 27 -26.19 5.95 -9.10
C LEU A 27 -24.98 6.32 -8.23
N HIS A 28 -23.76 6.12 -8.75
CA HIS A 28 -22.51 6.40 -8.02
C HIS A 28 -22.28 7.88 -7.71
N GLU A 29 -22.71 8.77 -8.61
CA GLU A 29 -22.61 10.21 -8.39
C GLU A 29 -23.70 10.75 -7.46
N ARG A 30 -24.90 10.15 -7.47
CA ARG A 30 -26.04 10.63 -6.66
C ARG A 30 -26.03 10.14 -5.22
N PHE A 31 -25.37 9.01 -4.93
CA PHE A 31 -25.34 8.39 -3.61
C PHE A 31 -23.92 7.93 -3.20
N PRO A 32 -22.99 8.88 -2.94
CA PRO A 32 -21.58 8.56 -2.74
C PRO A 32 -21.32 7.65 -1.53
N VAL A 33 -22.10 7.80 -0.46
CA VAL A 33 -22.00 6.95 0.74
C VAL A 33 -22.42 5.51 0.44
N LEU A 34 -23.52 5.33 -0.30
CA LEU A 34 -24.02 4.00 -0.66
C LEU A 34 -23.02 3.27 -1.56
N SER A 35 -22.48 3.97 -2.56
CA SER A 35 -21.46 3.42 -3.47
C SER A 35 -20.18 3.02 -2.77
N CYS A 36 -19.65 3.86 -1.88
CA CYS A 36 -18.56 3.49 -1.00
C CYS A 36 -18.89 2.24 -0.17
N THR A 37 -20.07 2.21 0.47
CA THR A 37 -20.50 1.10 1.34
C THR A 37 -20.64 -0.22 0.58
N LEU A 38 -21.13 -0.19 -0.65
CA LEU A 38 -21.17 -1.39 -1.49
C LEU A 38 -19.76 -1.82 -1.89
N ALA A 39 -18.88 -0.87 -2.21
CA ALA A 39 -17.50 -1.17 -2.59
C ALA A 39 -16.70 -1.84 -1.47
N THR A 40 -16.95 -1.51 -0.19
CA THR A 40 -16.26 -2.18 0.95
C THR A 40 -16.61 -3.67 1.08
N THR A 41 -17.73 -4.11 0.52
CA THR A 41 -18.10 -5.54 0.51
C THR A 41 -17.27 -6.37 -0.46
N GLN A 42 -16.53 -5.71 -1.37
CA GLN A 42 -15.68 -6.37 -2.34
C GLN A 42 -14.24 -6.42 -1.87
N GLN A 43 -13.57 -7.52 -2.19
CA GLN A 43 -12.14 -7.69 -2.00
C GLN A 43 -11.40 -7.14 -3.23
N SER A 44 -10.29 -6.44 -3.00
CA SER A 44 -9.42 -5.98 -4.07
C SER A 44 -8.93 -7.16 -4.94
N CYS A 45 -8.75 -6.90 -6.23
CA CYS A 45 -8.43 -7.85 -7.29
C CYS A 45 -9.50 -8.94 -7.55
N HIS A 46 -10.61 -8.90 -6.83
CA HIS A 46 -11.72 -9.85 -6.92
C HIS A 46 -13.07 -9.12 -6.92
N SER A 47 -13.13 -7.96 -7.60
CA SER A 47 -14.38 -7.23 -7.75
C SER A 47 -15.42 -8.06 -8.48
N SER A 48 -16.63 -8.11 -7.93
CA SER A 48 -17.80 -8.74 -8.56
C SER A 48 -18.44 -7.82 -9.61
N TYR A 49 -18.17 -6.51 -9.53
CA TYR A 49 -18.60 -5.51 -10.50
C TYR A 49 -17.53 -4.40 -10.65
N PRO A 50 -17.43 -3.76 -11.83
CA PRO A 50 -16.39 -2.76 -12.08
C PRO A 50 -16.55 -1.54 -11.17
N ILE A 51 -15.44 -1.11 -10.56
CA ILE A 51 -15.36 0.13 -9.80
C ILE A 51 -14.72 1.21 -10.67
N ALA A 52 -15.49 2.24 -11.00
CA ALA A 52 -14.99 3.35 -11.82
C ALA A 52 -13.94 4.15 -11.04
N ALA A 53 -12.80 4.42 -11.69
CA ALA A 53 -11.65 5.10 -11.11
C ALA A 53 -11.98 6.46 -10.47
N ASN A 54 -12.93 7.21 -11.05
CA ASN A 54 -13.28 8.56 -10.60
C ASN A 54 -14.55 8.60 -9.73
N SER A 55 -15.07 7.43 -9.33
CA SER A 55 -16.29 7.35 -8.52
C SER A 55 -15.98 7.42 -7.02
N SER A 56 -16.99 7.81 -6.23
CA SER A 56 -16.96 7.73 -4.77
C SER A 56 -16.63 6.34 -4.22
N ALA A 57 -16.92 5.28 -4.97
CA ALA A 57 -16.59 3.91 -4.61
C ALA A 57 -15.08 3.65 -4.57
N SER A 58 -14.26 4.36 -5.37
CA SER A 58 -12.79 4.25 -5.32
C SER A 58 -12.20 4.80 -4.02
N CYS A 59 -12.97 5.53 -3.21
CA CYS A 59 -12.54 5.93 -1.87
C CYS A 59 -12.60 4.79 -0.85
N CYS A 60 -13.25 3.68 -1.19
CA CYS A 60 -13.55 2.58 -0.27
C CYS A 60 -13.14 1.21 -0.84
N TYR A 61 -12.46 1.23 -1.97
CA TYR A 61 -11.91 0.09 -2.69
C TYR A 61 -10.68 0.57 -3.46
N ASN A 62 -9.57 -0.18 -3.40
CA ASN A 62 -8.35 0.17 -4.13
C ASN A 62 -8.52 -0.12 -5.63
N ALA A 63 -9.25 0.77 -6.30
CA ALA A 63 -9.55 0.73 -7.73
C ALA A 63 -8.37 1.24 -8.57
N ALA A 64 -8.51 1.13 -9.89
CA ALA A 64 -7.63 1.78 -10.85
C ALA A 64 -7.54 3.30 -10.63
N LEU A 65 -6.36 3.87 -10.89
CA LEU A 65 -6.13 5.31 -10.76
C LEU A 65 -6.74 6.10 -11.91
N VAL A 66 -6.78 5.56 -13.13
CA VAL A 66 -7.37 6.24 -14.29
C VAL A 66 -8.45 5.37 -14.93
N PRO A 67 -9.46 5.96 -15.59
CA PRO A 67 -10.44 5.18 -16.36
C PRO A 67 -9.75 4.25 -17.37
N GLY A 68 -10.11 2.97 -17.36
CA GLY A 68 -9.50 1.94 -18.20
C GLY A 68 -8.10 1.49 -17.76
N GLY A 69 -7.57 2.04 -16.68
CA GLY A 69 -6.31 1.61 -16.07
C GLY A 69 -6.45 0.29 -15.30
N GLU A 70 -5.31 -0.22 -14.86
CA GLU A 70 -5.24 -1.44 -14.05
C GLU A 70 -5.57 -1.16 -12.58
N GLU A 71 -6.24 -2.10 -11.95
CA GLU A 71 -6.55 -2.05 -10.52
C GLU A 71 -5.29 -2.26 -9.68
N SER A 72 -4.97 -1.29 -8.81
CA SER A 72 -3.83 -1.34 -7.88
C SER A 72 -4.21 -1.91 -6.51
N GLY A 73 -4.85 -3.08 -6.56
CA GLY A 73 -5.50 -3.73 -5.42
C GLY A 73 -4.63 -4.72 -4.64
N LEU A 74 -3.45 -5.08 -5.13
CA LEU A 74 -2.54 -6.02 -4.46
C LEU A 74 -1.64 -5.22 -3.51
N VAL A 75 -1.79 -5.37 -2.19
CA VAL A 75 -1.06 -4.55 -1.21
C VAL A 75 0.10 -5.33 -0.62
N LEU A 76 1.30 -4.76 -0.71
CA LEU A 76 2.54 -5.32 -0.16
C LEU A 76 2.90 -4.58 1.13
N SER A 77 3.16 -5.32 2.20
CA SER A 77 3.75 -4.80 3.43
C SER A 77 5.20 -5.25 3.49
N THR A 78 6.14 -4.32 3.35
CA THR A 78 7.55 -4.65 3.11
C THR A 78 8.42 -4.25 4.29
N GLN A 79 9.45 -5.06 4.52
CA GLN A 79 10.34 -4.92 5.67
C GLN A 79 11.80 -5.06 5.25
N PHE A 80 12.66 -4.26 5.85
CA PHE A 80 14.09 -4.41 5.77
C PHE A 80 14.63 -5.27 6.92
N TYR A 81 15.66 -6.05 6.60
CA TYR A 81 16.55 -6.69 7.55
C TYR A 81 17.97 -6.22 7.32
N ASP A 82 18.26 -5.01 7.81
CA ASP A 82 19.57 -4.42 7.66
C ASP A 82 20.58 -5.00 8.64
N THR A 83 21.53 -5.76 8.10
CA THR A 83 22.68 -6.34 8.81
C THR A 83 24.01 -5.84 8.23
N ASN A 84 23.98 -4.77 7.43
CA ASN A 84 25.20 -4.23 6.85
C ASN A 84 26.04 -3.59 7.96
N ASN A 85 27.32 -3.98 8.07
CA ASN A 85 28.22 -3.46 9.10
C ASN A 85 28.53 -1.96 8.95
N THR A 86 28.26 -1.37 7.77
CA THR A 86 28.36 0.08 7.54
C THR A 86 27.07 0.83 7.87
N SER A 87 26.00 0.13 8.25
CA SER A 87 24.74 0.79 8.64
C SER A 87 24.91 1.51 9.97
N ILE A 88 24.43 2.75 10.01
CA ILE A 88 24.49 3.59 11.22
C ILE A 88 23.21 3.41 12.05
N ASN A 89 22.10 2.99 11.44
CA ASN A 89 20.83 2.77 12.13
C ASN A 89 20.04 1.56 11.55
N PRO A 90 20.48 0.33 11.81
CA PRO A 90 19.77 -0.88 11.35
C PRO A 90 18.48 -1.17 12.14
N GLY A 91 18.08 -0.28 13.05
CA GLY A 91 17.00 -0.49 13.99
C GLY A 91 17.33 -1.51 15.10
N PRO A 92 16.34 -1.93 15.90
CA PRO A 92 16.59 -2.82 17.02
C PRO A 92 16.98 -4.25 16.60
N ALA A 93 17.80 -4.92 17.41
CA ALA A 93 18.39 -6.23 17.11
C ALA A 93 17.35 -7.34 16.83
N GLY A 94 16.27 -7.35 17.61
CA GLY A 94 15.26 -8.40 17.60
C GLY A 94 14.09 -8.18 16.64
N THR A 95 14.17 -7.19 15.75
CA THR A 95 13.11 -6.90 14.78
C THR A 95 13.67 -6.53 13.41
N THR A 96 12.87 -6.70 12.37
CA THR A 96 13.03 -5.99 11.10
C THR A 96 12.67 -4.50 11.27
N THR A 97 12.86 -3.71 10.23
CA THR A 97 12.37 -2.33 10.13
C THR A 97 11.38 -2.20 8.98
N VAL A 98 10.55 -1.16 8.99
CA VAL A 98 9.61 -0.84 7.90
C VAL A 98 10.43 -0.48 6.67
N HIS A 99 10.10 -1.09 5.53
CA HIS A 99 10.49 -0.58 4.22
C HIS A 99 9.36 0.32 3.71
N GLY A 100 8.15 -0.24 3.50
CA GLY A 100 6.96 0.55 3.16
C GLY A 100 5.68 -0.28 3.04
N ILE A 101 4.64 0.36 2.49
CA ILE A 101 3.40 -0.31 2.08
C ILE A 101 3.05 0.10 0.65
N TRP A 102 2.95 -0.86 -0.25
CA TRP A 102 2.93 -0.58 -1.69
C TRP A 102 1.67 -1.13 -2.35
N PRO A 103 1.05 -0.36 -3.26
CA PRO A 103 0.01 -0.88 -4.13
C PRO A 103 0.64 -1.43 -5.40
N ASP A 104 0.55 -2.72 -5.62
CA ASP A 104 0.81 -3.38 -6.89
C ASP A 104 -0.50 -3.51 -7.67
N TYR A 105 -0.38 -3.57 -9.00
CA TYR A 105 -1.46 -4.02 -9.84
C TYR A 105 -1.81 -5.49 -9.54
N CYS A 106 -3.07 -5.86 -9.76
CA CYS A 106 -3.50 -7.25 -9.61
C CYS A 106 -2.76 -8.24 -10.53
N SER A 107 -2.04 -7.75 -11.55
CA SER A 107 -1.17 -8.56 -12.41
C SER A 107 0.24 -8.81 -11.82
N GLY A 108 0.58 -8.22 -10.67
CA GLY A 108 1.93 -8.24 -10.08
C GLY A 108 2.93 -7.24 -10.66
N ARG A 109 2.54 -6.42 -11.64
CA ARG A 109 3.27 -5.18 -11.98
C ARG A 109 2.93 -4.10 -10.94
N TYR A 110 3.60 -2.94 -10.97
CA TYR A 110 3.31 -1.88 -10.01
C TYR A 110 3.29 -0.47 -10.64
N PRO A 111 2.40 0.41 -10.18
CA PRO A 111 2.47 1.85 -10.42
C PRO A 111 3.55 2.52 -9.54
N GLN A 112 4.04 3.68 -9.96
CA GLN A 112 4.95 4.50 -9.15
C GLN A 112 4.80 5.99 -9.46
N TYR A 113 5.00 6.84 -8.46
CA TYR A 113 4.97 8.31 -8.59
C TYR A 113 3.69 8.82 -9.25
N CYS A 114 2.54 8.46 -8.67
CA CYS A 114 1.23 8.58 -9.32
C CYS A 114 0.55 9.94 -9.12
N THR A 115 1.28 10.99 -8.75
CA THR A 115 0.75 12.34 -8.52
C THR A 115 -0.11 12.84 -9.67
N ALA A 116 0.32 12.59 -10.92
CA ALA A 116 -0.41 12.99 -12.13
C ALA A 116 -1.75 12.25 -12.30
N ASP A 117 -1.83 10.99 -11.84
CA ASP A 117 -3.01 10.13 -11.99
C ASP A 117 -3.96 10.22 -10.80
N SER A 118 -3.43 10.38 -9.59
CA SER A 118 -4.20 10.39 -8.35
C SER A 118 -4.58 11.80 -7.90
N GLY A 119 -3.80 12.82 -8.26
CA GLY A 119 -3.93 14.18 -7.73
C GLY A 119 -3.44 14.34 -6.29
N ILE A 120 -2.76 13.33 -5.73
CA ILE A 120 -2.13 13.40 -4.40
C ILE A 120 -0.77 14.11 -4.56
N PRO A 121 -0.52 15.24 -3.87
CA PRO A 121 0.76 15.95 -3.99
C PRO A 121 1.92 15.16 -3.38
N GLU A 122 3.14 15.48 -3.81
CA GLU A 122 4.38 14.98 -3.22
C GLU A 122 4.79 15.82 -2.01
N PHE A 123 5.53 15.21 -1.08
CA PHE A 123 6.06 15.86 0.12
C PHE A 123 7.53 15.53 0.31
N THR A 124 8.28 16.48 0.84
CA THR A 124 9.65 16.28 1.28
C THR A 124 9.71 15.54 2.62
N GLY A 125 10.87 14.95 2.94
CA GLY A 125 11.09 14.29 4.22
C GLY A 125 10.80 15.19 5.44
N PRO A 126 11.32 16.44 5.48
CA PRO A 126 11.00 17.40 6.53
C PRO A 126 9.51 17.73 6.66
N GLU A 127 8.77 17.82 5.55
CA GLU A 127 7.32 18.06 5.59
C GLU A 127 6.58 16.86 6.20
N ILE A 128 6.89 15.63 5.77
CA ILE A 128 6.30 14.42 6.36
C ILE A 128 6.60 14.37 7.86
N ARG A 129 7.86 14.60 8.26
CA ARG A 129 8.26 14.63 9.67
C ARG A 129 7.48 15.67 10.47
N ALA A 130 7.34 16.89 9.94
CA ALA A 130 6.61 17.96 10.57
C ALA A 130 5.11 17.63 10.71
N ILE A 131 4.49 17.08 9.68
CA ILE A 131 3.08 16.65 9.70
C ILE A 131 2.88 15.57 10.75
N VAL A 132 3.69 14.50 10.75
CA VAL A 132 3.57 13.43 11.75
C VAL A 132 3.79 13.98 13.15
N GLY A 133 4.85 14.75 13.38
CA GLY A 133 5.17 15.32 14.69
C GLY A 133 4.10 16.29 15.22
N LYS A 134 3.43 17.04 14.35
CA LYS A 134 2.34 17.95 14.70
C LYS A 134 1.11 17.23 15.26
N TYR A 135 0.82 16.03 14.77
CA TYR A 135 -0.42 15.32 15.07
C TYR A 135 -0.25 14.04 15.89
N ASP A 136 0.96 13.49 15.96
CA ASP A 136 1.22 12.16 16.52
C ASP A 136 2.71 11.99 16.90
N ALA A 137 3.13 12.63 17.98
CA ALA A 137 4.53 12.60 18.43
C ALA A 137 5.03 11.19 18.78
N GLU A 138 4.17 10.32 19.31
CA GLU A 138 4.51 8.93 19.61
C GLU A 138 4.67 8.09 18.34
N LEU A 139 3.84 8.32 17.30
CA LEU A 139 4.06 7.72 15.98
C LEU A 139 5.40 8.16 15.39
N LEU A 140 5.74 9.46 15.48
CA LEU A 140 7.03 9.95 14.98
C LEU A 140 8.20 9.25 15.69
N LYS A 141 8.16 9.15 17.02
CA LYS A 141 9.18 8.43 17.80
C LYS A 141 9.26 6.95 17.43
N TYR A 142 8.12 6.32 17.15
CA TYR A 142 8.09 4.95 16.66
C TYR A 142 8.74 4.83 15.28
N MET A 143 8.44 5.74 14.35
CA MET A 143 9.06 5.77 13.02
C MET A 143 10.57 5.98 13.10
N ASP A 144 11.05 6.89 13.95
CA ASP A 144 12.48 7.10 14.17
C ASP A 144 13.21 5.84 14.65
N THR A 145 12.50 4.93 15.32
CA THR A 145 13.05 3.67 15.83
C THR A 145 12.93 2.52 14.83
N TYR A 146 11.80 2.44 14.12
CA TYR A 146 11.40 1.24 13.37
C TYR A 146 11.24 1.45 11.86
N TRP A 147 11.19 2.68 11.36
CA TRP A 147 11.19 3.02 9.94
C TRP A 147 12.47 3.78 9.60
N THR A 148 13.60 3.10 9.77
CA THR A 148 14.93 3.68 9.68
C THR A 148 15.48 3.60 8.25
N SER A 149 16.50 4.39 7.98
CA SER A 149 17.31 4.33 6.76
C SER A 149 18.74 3.86 7.10
N TYR A 150 19.55 3.61 6.07
CA TYR A 150 20.97 3.30 6.23
C TYR A 150 21.80 4.46 6.82
N ASN A 151 21.26 5.68 6.86
CA ASN A 151 21.90 6.90 7.37
C ASN A 151 21.18 7.44 8.62
N ASN A 152 21.61 8.60 9.14
CA ASN A 152 21.09 9.15 10.39
C ASN A 152 19.69 9.77 10.28
N ASP A 153 19.23 10.12 9.08
CA ASP A 153 17.93 10.77 8.88
C ASP A 153 17.06 9.93 7.93
N PRO A 154 16.03 9.24 8.44
CA PRO A 154 15.15 8.42 7.63
C PRO A 154 14.11 9.21 6.83
N SER A 155 14.05 10.54 6.97
CA SER A 155 13.00 11.35 6.34
C SER A 155 13.03 11.31 4.81
N ASP A 156 14.21 11.16 4.19
CA ASP A 156 14.34 10.92 2.76
C ASP A 156 13.70 9.59 2.34
N LEU A 157 13.87 8.53 3.15
CA LEU A 157 13.17 7.26 2.91
C LEU A 157 11.66 7.45 3.02
N TRP A 158 11.17 8.16 4.04
CA TRP A 158 9.72 8.37 4.20
C TRP A 158 9.10 9.12 3.02
N SER A 159 9.79 10.14 2.51
CA SER A 159 9.35 10.84 1.31
C SER A 159 9.43 9.98 0.05
N HIS A 160 10.47 9.15 -0.10
CA HIS A 160 10.53 8.16 -1.17
C HIS A 160 9.31 7.24 -1.14
N GLU A 161 9.03 6.62 0.01
CA GLU A 161 7.94 5.67 0.18
C GLU A 161 6.57 6.32 -0.08
N PHE A 162 6.34 7.51 0.48
CA PHE A 162 5.07 8.21 0.25
C PHE A 162 4.92 8.67 -1.21
N ASN A 163 5.91 9.36 -1.77
CA ASN A 163 5.80 9.94 -3.12
C ASN A 163 5.74 8.84 -4.20
N LYS A 164 6.51 7.76 -4.03
CA LYS A 164 6.55 6.66 -5.01
C LYS A 164 5.35 5.73 -4.88
N HIS A 165 4.93 5.38 -3.67
CA HIS A 165 3.92 4.34 -3.42
C HIS A 165 2.63 4.87 -2.81
N GLY A 166 2.72 5.76 -1.81
CA GLY A 166 1.56 6.38 -1.18
C GLY A 166 0.66 7.14 -2.16
N THR A 167 1.24 7.86 -3.12
CA THR A 167 0.49 8.58 -4.17
C THR A 167 -0.30 7.66 -5.11
N CYS A 168 -0.04 6.34 -5.08
CA CYS A 168 -0.62 5.35 -5.98
C CYS A 168 -1.82 4.58 -5.39
N PHE A 169 -2.28 4.94 -4.19
CA PHE A 169 -3.52 4.42 -3.62
C PHE A 169 -4.71 5.31 -3.99
N SER A 170 -5.68 4.78 -4.74
CA SER A 170 -6.91 5.50 -5.10
C SER A 170 -7.71 5.95 -3.87
N THR A 171 -7.64 5.16 -2.78
CA THR A 171 -8.32 5.44 -1.51
C THR A 171 -7.68 6.57 -0.70
N LEU A 172 -6.45 6.99 -1.05
CA LEU A 172 -5.72 8.08 -0.41
C LEU A 172 -5.93 9.46 -1.07
N ARG A 173 -6.73 9.53 -2.14
CA ARG A 173 -7.06 10.79 -2.81
C ARG A 173 -7.66 11.81 -1.85
N LEU A 174 -7.39 13.09 -2.11
CA LEU A 174 -7.84 14.19 -1.25
C LEU A 174 -9.36 14.18 -1.01
N PRO A 175 -10.24 13.97 -2.01
CA PRO A 175 -11.68 13.89 -1.77
C PRO A 175 -12.12 12.73 -0.87
N CYS A 176 -11.30 11.69 -0.74
CA CYS A 176 -11.57 10.53 0.12
C CYS A 176 -11.16 10.77 1.58
N GLN A 177 -10.36 11.80 1.86
CA GLN A 177 -9.84 12.03 3.21
C GLN A 177 -10.86 12.69 4.12
N ASN A 178 -11.22 11.98 5.18
CA ASN A 178 -12.04 12.50 6.26
C ASN A 178 -11.16 13.22 7.28
N ILE A 179 -11.34 14.53 7.41
CA ILE A 179 -10.66 15.35 8.42
C ILE A 179 -11.25 15.04 9.78
N ARG A 180 -10.44 14.39 10.64
CA ARG A 180 -10.86 14.01 12.00
C ARG A 180 -10.25 14.90 13.09
N VAL A 181 -9.26 15.72 12.73
CA VAL A 181 -8.57 16.63 13.66
C VAL A 181 -8.85 18.07 13.25
N PRO A 182 -9.31 18.95 14.17
CA PRO A 182 -9.50 20.36 13.86
C PRO A 182 -8.22 21.01 13.31
N GLY A 183 -8.35 21.78 12.23
CA GLY A 183 -7.23 22.48 11.59
C GLY A 183 -6.34 21.62 10.70
N GLN A 184 -6.66 20.33 10.51
CA GLN A 184 -5.94 19.44 9.61
C GLN A 184 -6.42 19.58 8.17
N THR A 185 -5.49 19.65 7.21
CA THR A 185 -5.81 19.66 5.78
C THR A 185 -5.97 18.23 5.22
N ARG A 186 -6.52 18.10 4.01
CA ARG A 186 -6.68 16.78 3.37
C ARG A 186 -5.33 16.17 3.00
N GLU A 187 -4.40 17.02 2.61
CA GLU A 187 -3.00 16.71 2.32
C GLU A 187 -2.32 16.10 3.56
N GLU A 188 -2.42 16.78 4.71
CA GLU A 188 -1.89 16.28 5.99
C GLU A 188 -2.59 14.97 6.42
N ALA A 189 -3.90 14.84 6.17
CA ALA A 189 -4.65 13.62 6.46
C ALA A 189 -4.22 12.45 5.56
N THR A 190 -3.92 12.69 4.28
CA THR A 190 -3.40 11.67 3.36
C THR A 190 -2.06 11.12 3.83
N VAL A 191 -1.11 12.01 4.15
CA VAL A 191 0.23 11.61 4.66
C VAL A 191 0.09 10.80 5.94
N LEU A 192 -0.69 11.28 6.90
CA LEU A 192 -0.92 10.56 8.16
C LEU A 192 -1.62 9.23 7.97
N GLY A 193 -2.57 9.13 7.03
CA GLY A 193 -3.26 7.90 6.70
C GLY A 193 -2.29 6.82 6.21
N TYR A 194 -1.44 7.17 5.24
CA TYR A 194 -0.41 6.28 4.71
C TYR A 194 0.55 5.80 5.80
N VAL A 195 1.15 6.74 6.54
CA VAL A 195 2.17 6.44 7.55
C VAL A 195 1.60 5.59 8.69
N ARG A 196 0.41 5.94 9.20
CA ARG A 196 -0.25 5.16 10.26
C ARG A 196 -0.55 3.75 9.80
N GLU A 197 -1.02 3.59 8.57
CA GLU A 197 -1.34 2.27 8.05
C GLU A 197 -0.10 1.39 7.85
N ALA A 198 0.98 1.95 7.28
CA ALA A 198 2.26 1.25 7.15
C ALA A 198 2.77 0.76 8.52
N VAL A 199 2.76 1.63 9.54
CA VAL A 199 3.17 1.29 10.91
C VAL A 199 2.22 0.27 11.55
N ARG A 200 0.90 0.44 11.39
CA ARG A 200 -0.10 -0.50 11.91
C ARG A 200 0.12 -1.89 11.34
N ARG A 201 0.38 -1.98 10.03
CA ARG A 201 0.57 -3.26 9.35
C ARG A 201 1.90 -3.90 9.71
N PHE A 202 2.97 -3.13 9.80
CA PHE A 202 4.28 -3.61 10.29
C PHE A 202 4.18 -4.25 11.69
N ARG A 203 3.48 -3.61 12.63
CA ARG A 203 3.28 -4.14 14.00
C ARG A 203 2.59 -5.51 14.02
N GLN A 204 1.77 -5.82 13.02
CA GLN A 204 1.06 -7.09 12.91
C GLN A 204 1.90 -8.21 12.28
N LEU A 205 3.08 -7.88 11.75
CA LEU A 205 3.96 -8.80 11.01
C LEU A 205 5.35 -8.91 11.69
N PRO A 206 5.44 -9.45 12.94
CA PRO A 206 6.69 -9.51 13.69
C PRO A 206 7.61 -10.65 13.19
N THR A 207 8.16 -10.48 11.99
CA THR A 207 8.93 -11.49 11.23
C THR A 207 9.98 -12.24 12.06
N LEU A 208 10.90 -11.52 12.70
CA LEU A 208 11.98 -12.19 13.47
C LEU A 208 11.46 -12.93 14.70
N LYS A 209 10.36 -12.47 15.30
CA LYS A 209 9.72 -13.19 16.42
C LYS A 209 9.13 -14.52 15.94
N TRP A 210 8.54 -14.54 14.75
CA TRP A 210 8.02 -15.77 14.16
C TRP A 210 9.13 -16.76 13.82
N LEU A 211 10.23 -16.30 13.24
CA LEU A 211 11.40 -17.12 12.96
C LEU A 211 12.02 -17.67 14.24
N ALA A 212 12.21 -16.84 15.26
CA ALA A 212 12.78 -17.24 16.54
C ALA A 212 11.94 -18.31 17.27
N GLN A 213 10.60 -18.27 17.14
CA GLN A 213 9.70 -19.30 17.68
C GLN A 213 9.89 -20.68 17.01
N ALA A 214 10.54 -20.73 15.86
CA ALA A 214 10.91 -21.95 15.14
C ALA A 214 12.43 -22.19 15.17
N GLU A 215 13.15 -21.59 16.12
CA GLU A 215 14.60 -21.73 16.31
C GLU A 215 15.45 -21.23 15.12
N ILE A 216 14.85 -20.42 14.24
CA ILE A 216 15.56 -19.65 13.20
C ILE A 216 15.87 -18.27 13.81
N VAL A 217 17.07 -18.14 14.37
CA VAL A 217 17.51 -16.94 15.09
C VAL A 217 18.71 -16.30 14.39
N PRO A 218 18.93 -14.99 14.56
CA PRO A 218 20.11 -14.35 13.98
C PRO A 218 21.42 -15.02 14.43
N SER A 219 22.29 -15.33 13.47
CA SER A 219 23.58 -15.99 13.68
C SER A 219 24.56 -15.67 12.54
N ASP A 220 25.81 -15.37 12.89
CA ASP A 220 26.87 -15.11 11.92
C ASP A 220 27.51 -16.40 11.37
N THR A 221 27.15 -17.56 11.91
CA THR A 221 27.79 -18.86 11.57
C THR A 221 26.82 -19.93 11.10
N VAL A 222 25.51 -19.79 11.40
CA VAL A 222 24.49 -20.76 11.03
C VAL A 222 23.81 -20.34 9.73
N LEU A 223 23.66 -21.30 8.81
CA LEU A 223 22.83 -21.16 7.62
C LEU A 223 21.52 -21.91 7.79
N TYR A 224 20.47 -21.41 7.18
CA TYR A 224 19.13 -22.00 7.19
C TYR A 224 18.72 -22.40 5.78
N ASN A 225 17.89 -23.43 5.62
CA ASN A 225 17.24 -23.64 4.32
C ASN A 225 16.19 -22.55 4.11
N LEU A 226 16.19 -21.95 2.93
CA LEU A 226 15.18 -20.97 2.53
C LEU A 226 13.76 -21.56 2.63
N THR A 227 13.59 -22.85 2.34
CA THR A 227 12.31 -23.55 2.47
C THR A 227 11.79 -23.56 3.90
N ASP A 228 12.67 -23.70 4.88
CA ASP A 228 12.29 -23.70 6.31
C ASP A 228 11.88 -22.30 6.76
N VAL A 229 12.62 -21.28 6.31
CA VAL A 229 12.28 -19.86 6.53
C VAL A 229 10.90 -19.55 5.94
N LEU A 230 10.67 -19.90 4.67
CA LEU A 230 9.40 -19.64 3.99
C LEU A 230 8.24 -20.39 4.65
N ALA A 231 8.41 -21.67 5.02
CA ALA A 231 7.37 -22.46 5.66
C ALA A 231 6.94 -21.88 7.03
N VAL A 232 7.89 -21.39 7.82
CA VAL A 232 7.59 -20.72 9.09
C VAL A 232 6.79 -19.45 8.86
N LEU A 233 7.22 -18.61 7.91
CA LEU A 233 6.56 -17.35 7.65
C LEU A 233 5.17 -17.55 7.04
N GLU A 234 5.04 -18.42 6.03
CA GLU A 234 3.75 -18.79 5.41
C GLU A 234 2.73 -19.23 6.47
N LYS A 235 3.13 -20.13 7.37
CA LYS A 235 2.27 -20.61 8.47
C LYS A 235 1.79 -19.48 9.39
N LYS A 236 2.59 -18.42 9.55
CA LYS A 236 2.31 -17.32 10.49
C LYS A 236 1.60 -16.14 9.84
N SER A 237 1.94 -15.82 8.59
CA SER A 237 1.31 -14.76 7.80
C SER A 237 0.03 -15.21 7.11
N GLY A 238 -0.13 -16.51 6.84
CA GLY A 238 -1.28 -17.11 6.15
C GLY A 238 -1.10 -17.29 4.65
N ALA A 239 0.03 -16.88 4.08
CA ALA A 239 0.38 -17.05 2.67
C ALA A 239 1.89 -16.90 2.45
N VAL A 240 2.42 -17.43 1.34
CA VAL A 240 3.85 -17.47 1.04
C VAL A 240 4.38 -16.04 0.84
N PRO A 241 5.27 -15.53 1.71
CA PRO A 241 5.86 -14.21 1.51
C PRO A 241 7.02 -14.27 0.51
N TYR A 242 7.44 -13.10 0.02
CA TYR A 242 8.75 -12.96 -0.61
C TYR A 242 9.84 -12.80 0.45
N VAL A 243 10.95 -13.52 0.27
CA VAL A 243 12.19 -13.33 1.02
C VAL A 243 13.28 -12.92 0.04
N GLY A 244 13.87 -11.75 0.26
CA GLY A 244 14.93 -11.20 -0.58
C GLY A 244 16.30 -11.28 0.07
N CYS A 245 17.33 -11.56 -0.72
CA CYS A 245 18.72 -11.52 -0.28
C CYS A 245 19.44 -10.32 -0.89
N ALA A 246 20.40 -9.78 -0.14
CA ALA A 246 21.27 -8.73 -0.64
C ALA A 246 21.96 -9.21 -1.92
N LYS A 247 21.99 -8.34 -2.94
CA LYS A 247 22.37 -8.68 -4.31
C LYS A 247 23.64 -9.53 -4.38
N GLY A 248 23.52 -10.73 -4.97
CA GLY A 248 24.65 -11.65 -5.18
C GLY A 248 25.14 -12.37 -3.92
N THR A 249 24.36 -12.36 -2.83
CA THR A 249 24.73 -12.98 -1.56
C THR A 249 23.64 -13.92 -1.05
N ALA A 250 23.96 -14.73 -0.03
CA ALA A 250 22.99 -15.53 0.72
C ALA A 250 22.34 -14.77 1.90
N ARG A 251 22.68 -13.49 2.09
CA ARG A 251 22.26 -12.70 3.25
C ARG A 251 20.86 -12.17 3.06
N ILE A 252 19.91 -12.66 3.85
CA ILE A 252 18.55 -12.12 3.85
C ILE A 252 18.60 -10.61 4.14
N SER A 253 17.86 -9.83 3.35
CA SER A 253 17.79 -8.38 3.48
C SER A 253 16.35 -7.86 3.49
N GLU A 254 15.37 -8.61 2.99
CA GLU A 254 14.00 -8.13 2.86
C GLU A 254 12.95 -9.23 3.04
N PHE A 255 11.78 -8.82 3.52
CA PHE A 255 10.59 -9.65 3.63
C PHE A 255 9.37 -8.86 3.15
N TRP A 256 8.63 -9.40 2.17
CA TRP A 256 7.43 -8.75 1.64
C TRP A 256 6.21 -9.65 1.80
N TYR A 257 5.16 -9.12 2.41
CA TYR A 257 3.91 -9.82 2.66
C TYR A 257 2.81 -9.24 1.78
N TYR A 258 2.15 -10.12 1.01
CA TYR A 258 1.15 -9.73 0.04
C TYR A 258 -0.25 -9.92 0.61
N SER A 259 -1.16 -9.03 0.26
CA SER A 259 -2.55 -9.14 0.65
C SER A 259 -3.48 -8.48 -0.35
N TYR A 260 -4.62 -9.11 -0.58
CA TYR A 260 -5.80 -8.37 -1.02
C TYR A 260 -6.44 -7.70 0.18
N VAL A 261 -7.28 -6.70 -0.06
CA VAL A 261 -7.89 -5.91 1.01
C VAL A 261 -9.38 -5.67 0.77
N ASN A 262 -10.14 -5.66 1.86
CA ASN A 262 -11.49 -5.11 1.89
C ASN A 262 -11.45 -3.72 2.52
N GLY A 263 -12.07 -2.75 1.86
CA GLY A 263 -12.13 -1.36 2.31
C GLY A 263 -10.98 -0.47 1.81
N PRO A 264 -10.92 0.80 2.27
CA PRO A 264 -9.82 1.70 1.97
C PRO A 264 -8.50 1.22 2.59
N LEU A 265 -7.36 1.70 2.09
CA LEU A 265 -6.05 1.39 2.68
C LEU A 265 -6.03 1.59 4.20
N VAL A 266 -6.48 2.76 4.66
CA VAL A 266 -6.50 3.09 6.08
C VAL A 266 -7.52 2.21 6.82
N ASN A 267 -7.03 1.38 7.73
CA ASN A 267 -7.79 0.35 8.46
C ASN A 267 -8.37 -0.76 7.57
N ALA A 268 -7.74 -1.05 6.43
CA ALA A 268 -8.20 -2.16 5.59
C ALA A 268 -8.19 -3.49 6.37
N VAL A 269 -9.07 -4.41 5.95
CA VAL A 269 -9.00 -5.82 6.34
C VAL A 269 -8.11 -6.52 5.33
N TYR A 270 -6.98 -7.06 5.79
CA TYR A 270 -5.97 -7.69 4.94
C TYR A 270 -6.24 -9.19 4.84
N HIS A 271 -6.25 -9.68 3.61
CA HIS A 271 -6.40 -11.09 3.27
C HIS A 271 -5.09 -11.55 2.62
N PRO A 272 -4.24 -12.30 3.35
CA PRO A 272 -2.97 -12.78 2.84
C PRO A 272 -3.12 -13.53 1.52
N THR A 273 -2.18 -13.29 0.59
CA THR A 273 -2.07 -14.02 -0.68
C THR A 273 -0.60 -14.30 -0.96
N ASP A 274 -0.32 -15.28 -1.82
CA ASP A 274 1.04 -15.65 -2.15
C ASP A 274 1.76 -14.54 -2.91
N THR A 275 3.08 -14.49 -2.73
CA THR A 275 3.98 -13.61 -3.49
C THR A 275 3.84 -13.81 -4.99
N THR A 276 3.91 -12.70 -5.72
CA THR A 276 3.98 -12.68 -7.20
C THR A 276 5.42 -12.76 -7.73
N PHE A 277 6.41 -12.79 -6.83
CA PHE A 277 7.83 -12.83 -7.15
C PHE A 277 8.52 -14.06 -6.57
N ASN A 278 9.49 -14.58 -7.34
CA ASN A 278 10.44 -15.57 -6.85
C ASN A 278 11.44 -14.93 -5.90
N SER A 279 11.86 -15.67 -4.87
CA SER A 279 12.95 -15.25 -3.98
C SER A 279 14.24 -15.00 -4.78
N THR A 280 15.01 -14.00 -4.34
CA THR A 280 16.37 -13.73 -4.84
C THR A 280 17.44 -14.50 -4.06
N CYS A 281 17.05 -15.25 -3.03
CA CYS A 281 17.95 -16.02 -2.19
C CYS A 281 18.30 -17.41 -2.78
N PRO A 282 19.50 -17.93 -2.52
CA PRO A 282 19.85 -19.33 -2.78
C PRO A 282 19.18 -20.28 -1.77
N THR A 283 19.35 -21.60 -1.96
CA THR A 283 18.76 -22.64 -1.08
C THR A 283 19.17 -22.49 0.38
N LEU A 284 20.42 -22.13 0.65
CA LEU A 284 20.92 -21.87 1.99
C LEU A 284 21.10 -20.37 2.18
N VAL A 285 20.51 -19.83 3.24
CA VAL A 285 20.49 -18.40 3.55
C VAL A 285 21.16 -18.10 4.87
N SER A 286 21.78 -16.93 4.98
CA SER A 286 22.26 -16.38 6.24
C SER A 286 21.28 -15.34 6.78
N LEU A 287 21.13 -15.36 8.10
CA LEU A 287 20.37 -14.39 8.88
C LEU A 287 21.34 -13.79 9.93
N PRO A 288 22.25 -12.87 9.54
CA PRO A 288 23.34 -12.43 10.42
C PRO A 288 22.85 -11.62 11.62
N VAL A 289 23.64 -11.54 12.68
CA VAL A 289 23.32 -10.65 13.80
C VAL A 289 23.38 -9.20 13.32
N LYS A 290 22.42 -8.37 13.73
CA LYS A 290 22.48 -6.93 13.45
C LYS A 290 23.60 -6.29 14.28
N TYR A 291 24.46 -5.52 13.63
CA TYR A 291 25.47 -4.68 14.29
C TYR A 291 24.87 -3.33 14.67
N ASN A 292 25.45 -2.57 15.62
CA ASN A 292 25.06 -1.19 15.95
C ASN A 292 23.56 -0.95 16.22
N THR A 293 22.89 -1.86 16.93
CA THR A 293 21.44 -1.82 17.11
C THR A 293 21.01 -0.80 18.17
N THR A 294 19.88 -0.14 17.92
CA THR A 294 19.22 0.71 18.92
C THR A 294 18.44 -0.12 19.94
N ALA A 295 18.18 0.45 21.12
CA ALA A 295 17.35 -0.19 22.13
C ALA A 295 15.89 -0.29 21.66
N LEU A 296 15.19 -1.37 22.06
CA LEU A 296 13.75 -1.50 21.82
C LEU A 296 13.00 -0.41 22.57
N VAL A 297 12.17 0.36 21.86
CA VAL A 297 11.18 1.22 22.51
C VAL A 297 9.94 0.38 22.76
N SER A 298 9.51 0.29 24.02
CA SER A 298 8.29 -0.40 24.44
C SER A 298 7.06 0.12 23.67
N ALA A 299 6.25 -0.81 23.17
CA ALA A 299 5.03 -0.54 22.39
C ALA A 299 3.89 0.03 23.25
#